data_AF-W7PYV2-F1
#
_entry.id   AF-W7PYV2-F1
#
_cell.length_a   1.000
_cell.length_b   1.000
_cell.length_c   1.000
_cell.angle_alpha   90.00
_cell.angle_beta   90.00
_cell.angle_gamma   90.00
#
_symmetry.space_group_name_H-M   'P 1'
#
loop_
_entity.id
_entity.type
_entity.pdbx_description
1 polymer ?
#
loop_
_entity_poly.entity_id
_entity_poly.type
_entity_poly.pdbx_seq_one_letter_code
_entity_poly.pdbx_strand_id
1 'polypeptide(L)'
;MHATRPAEARRDSRAWQTALDRALAAHRSTDAFAYYPHVAFAFPSSSPNPYSRDYPLLDYRELKEWATSRGWRVRPAPERAPAGEKYSPPVRFTRGKALRSP
;
A
#
# COMPACT_ATOMS: atom_id res chain seq x y z
N MET A 1 16.21 -22.93 -8.23
CA MET A 1 16.38 -21.59 -7.64
C MET A 1 15.70 -20.59 -8.58
N HIS A 2 14.46 -20.18 -8.32
CA HIS A 2 13.74 -19.27 -9.22
C HIS A 2 14.13 -17.83 -8.91
N ALA A 3 14.97 -17.24 -9.76
CA ALA A 3 15.16 -15.81 -9.82
C ALA A 3 13.92 -15.22 -10.50
N THR A 4 12.92 -14.81 -9.72
CA THR A 4 11.78 -14.04 -10.22
C THR A 4 12.33 -12.80 -10.91
N ARG A 5 12.06 -12.66 -12.21
CA ARG A 5 12.67 -11.60 -13.02
C ARG A 5 12.09 -10.25 -12.54
N PRO A 6 12.88 -9.17 -12.45
CA PRO A 6 12.37 -7.85 -12.04
C PRO A 6 11.22 -7.33 -12.91
N ALA A 7 11.08 -7.84 -14.14
CA ALA A 7 9.95 -7.56 -15.01
C ALA A 7 8.63 -8.25 -14.59
N GLU A 8 8.69 -9.45 -14.02
CA GLU A 8 7.53 -10.19 -13.49
C GLU A 8 7.05 -9.54 -12.20
N ALA A 9 7.96 -9.28 -11.25
CA ALA A 9 7.65 -8.57 -10.01
C ALA A 9 7.02 -7.19 -10.25
N ARG A 10 7.48 -6.46 -11.28
CA ARG A 10 6.88 -5.18 -11.71
C ARG A 10 5.49 -5.34 -12.34
N ARG A 11 5.26 -6.40 -13.12
CA ARG A 11 3.93 -6.69 -13.68
C ARG A 11 2.94 -7.04 -12.57
N ASP A 12 3.38 -7.83 -11.60
CA ASP A 12 2.59 -8.19 -10.43
C ASP A 12 2.27 -6.94 -9.60
N SER A 13 3.25 -6.07 -9.36
CA SER A 13 3.05 -4.82 -8.61
C SER A 13 2.00 -3.92 -9.26
N ARG A 14 2.04 -3.76 -10.59
CA ARG A 14 1.03 -2.98 -11.32
C ARG A 14 -0.37 -3.59 -11.23
N ALA A 15 -0.49 -4.91 -11.25
CA ALA A 15 -1.78 -5.59 -11.07
C ALA A 15 -2.35 -5.30 -9.66
N TRP A 16 -1.50 -5.37 -8.63
CA TRP A 16 -1.87 -5.02 -7.26
C TRP A 16 -2.25 -3.55 -7.11
N GLN A 17 -1.49 -2.62 -7.70
CA GLN A 17 -1.84 -1.19 -7.72
C GLN A 17 -3.20 -0.96 -8.40
N THR A 18 -3.47 -1.64 -9.52
CA THR A 18 -4.75 -1.53 -10.25
C THR A 18 -5.91 -2.07 -9.42
N ALA A 19 -5.71 -3.20 -8.73
CA ALA A 19 -6.72 -3.77 -7.84
C ALA A 19 -7.01 -2.84 -6.66
N LEU A 20 -5.98 -2.27 -6.05
CA LEU A 20 -6.12 -1.30 -4.96
C LEU A 20 -6.84 -0.03 -5.42
N ASP A 21 -6.50 0.51 -6.59
CA ASP A 21 -7.15 1.67 -7.19
C ASP A 21 -8.66 1.43 -7.37
N ARG A 22 -9.02 0.29 -7.97
CA ARG A 22 -10.42 -0.09 -8.19
C ARG A 22 -11.16 -0.27 -6.87
N ALA A 23 -10.53 -0.91 -5.88
CA ALA A 23 -11.12 -1.10 -4.56
C ALA A 23 -11.40 0.23 -3.86
N LEU A 24 -10.44 1.16 -3.88
CA LEU A 24 -10.61 2.50 -3.29
C LEU A 24 -11.63 3.35 -4.05
N ALA A 25 -11.67 3.25 -5.38
CA ALA A 25 -12.66 3.96 -6.21
C ALA A 25 -14.09 3.46 -5.96
N ALA A 26 -14.27 2.15 -5.80
CA ALA A 26 -15.55 1.55 -5.42
C ALA A 26 -15.94 1.84 -3.97
N HIS A 27 -14.96 2.19 -3.12
CA HIS A 27 -15.18 2.50 -1.72
C HIS A 27 -15.91 3.84 -1.57
N ARG A 28 -17.18 3.77 -1.15
CA ARG A 28 -18.05 4.94 -0.98
C ARG A 28 -17.75 5.75 0.29
N SER A 29 -17.05 5.15 1.26
CA SER A 29 -16.64 5.84 2.49
C SER A 29 -15.45 6.78 2.26
N THR A 30 -15.34 7.80 3.12
CA THR A 30 -14.17 8.68 3.23
C THR A 30 -12.98 8.03 3.94
N ASP A 31 -13.17 6.84 4.50
CA ASP A 31 -12.19 6.09 5.26
C ASP A 31 -12.20 4.62 4.83
N ALA A 32 -11.03 4.08 4.49
CA ALA A 32 -10.82 2.72 4.01
C ALA A 32 -9.52 2.14 4.59
N PHE A 33 -9.46 0.81 4.73
CA PHE A 33 -8.29 0.10 5.23
C PHE A 33 -7.85 -0.97 4.25
N ALA A 34 -6.54 -1.16 4.11
CA ALA A 34 -5.95 -2.25 3.37
C ALA A 34 -4.90 -2.98 4.21
N TYR A 35 -4.86 -4.31 4.10
CA TYR A 35 -3.85 -5.12 4.76
C TYR A 35 -2.45 -4.79 4.26
N TYR A 36 -1.47 -4.79 5.15
CA TYR A 36 -0.09 -4.44 4.83
C TYR A 36 0.48 -5.25 3.65
N PRO A 37 0.33 -6.58 3.57
CA PRO A 37 0.90 -7.36 2.47
C PRO A 37 0.37 -6.92 1.10
N HIS A 38 -0.92 -6.62 0.96
CA HIS A 38 -1.50 -6.18 -0.31
C HIS A 38 -0.92 -4.85 -0.77
N VAL A 39 -0.70 -3.93 0.17
CA VAL A 39 -0.10 -2.63 -0.14
C VAL A 39 1.40 -2.77 -0.42
N ALA A 40 2.09 -3.65 0.31
CA ALA A 40 3.49 -3.94 0.07
C ALA A 40 3.74 -4.59 -1.30
N PHE A 41 2.86 -5.49 -1.76
CA PHE A 41 2.92 -6.03 -3.12
C PHE A 41 2.60 -4.97 -4.19
N ALA A 42 1.76 -3.99 -3.89
CA ALA A 42 1.48 -2.87 -4.80
C ALA A 42 2.67 -1.90 -4.89
N PHE A 43 3.36 -1.64 -3.77
CA PHE A 43 4.46 -0.68 -3.68
C PHE A 43 5.68 -1.34 -3.01
N PRO A 44 6.34 -2.29 -3.67
CA PRO A 44 7.50 -2.96 -3.09
C PRO A 44 8.71 -2.02 -3.07
N SER A 45 9.31 -1.86 -1.90
CA SER A 45 10.60 -1.22 -1.75
C SER A 45 11.70 -2.06 -2.40
N SER A 46 12.76 -1.39 -2.84
CA SER A 46 13.99 -2.05 -3.30
C SER A 46 14.77 -2.69 -2.16
N SER A 47 14.50 -2.31 -0.90
CA SER A 47 15.11 -2.92 0.27
C SER A 47 14.33 -4.16 0.72
N PRO A 48 15.03 -5.22 1.18
CA PRO A 48 14.35 -6.40 1.72
C PRO A 48 13.59 -6.06 3.00
N ASN A 49 12.51 -6.81 3.26
CA ASN A 49 11.77 -6.70 4.51
C ASN A 49 12.55 -7.35 5.66
N PRO A 50 12.91 -6.60 6.72
CA PRO A 50 13.65 -7.17 7.84
C PRO A 50 12.77 -8.01 8.78
N TYR A 51 11.44 -7.91 8.68
CA TYR A 51 10.50 -8.52 9.63
C TYR A 51 9.73 -9.72 9.07
N SER A 52 9.66 -9.89 7.75
CA SER A 52 8.99 -11.02 7.09
C SER A 52 9.69 -11.38 5.78
N ARG A 53 9.62 -12.65 5.39
CA ARG A 53 10.06 -13.14 4.07
C ARG A 53 8.90 -13.37 3.11
N ASP A 54 7.66 -13.25 3.58
CA ASP A 54 6.45 -13.60 2.83
C ASP A 54 5.99 -12.46 1.92
N TYR A 55 6.31 -11.22 2.28
CA TYR A 55 5.96 -10.02 1.51
C TYR A 55 7.11 -8.98 1.55
N PRO A 56 7.24 -8.17 0.48
CA PRO A 56 8.30 -7.16 0.38
C PRO A 56 8.11 -6.06 1.44
N LEU A 57 9.15 -5.24 1.62
CA LEU A 57 9.03 -4.04 2.45
C LEU A 57 8.19 -3.01 1.68
N LEU A 58 7.26 -2.34 2.35
CA LEU A 58 6.46 -1.29 1.72
C LEU A 58 7.29 -0.02 1.44
N ASP A 59 7.31 0.46 0.20
CA ASP A 59 7.74 1.82 -0.14
C ASP A 59 6.63 2.83 0.21
N TYR A 60 6.71 3.37 1.43
CA TYR A 60 5.76 4.38 1.91
C TYR A 60 5.82 5.69 1.11
N ARG A 61 6.94 6.02 0.48
CA ARG A 61 7.06 7.26 -0.31
C ARG A 61 6.26 7.11 -1.59
N GLU A 62 6.49 6.03 -2.34
CA GLU A 62 5.76 5.75 -3.58
C GLU A 62 4.25 5.63 -3.32
N LEU A 63 3.86 4.89 -2.28
CA LEU A 63 2.46 4.78 -1.85
C LEU A 63 1.83 6.15 -1.56
N LYS A 64 2.54 7.03 -0.83
CA LYS A 64 2.03 8.34 -0.46
C LYS A 64 1.84 9.23 -1.68
N GLU A 65 2.79 9.23 -2.61
CA GLU A 65 2.70 9.99 -3.87
C GLU A 65 1.53 9.48 -4.72
N TRP A 66 1.43 8.16 -4.91
CA TRP A 66 0.35 7.51 -5.66
C TRP A 66 -1.04 7.80 -5.07
N ALA A 67 -1.16 7.76 -3.75
CA ALA A 67 -2.43 8.02 -3.06
C ALA A 67 -2.81 9.49 -3.12
N THR A 68 -1.83 10.39 -2.93
CA THR A 68 -2.05 11.84 -2.98
C THR A 68 -2.53 12.27 -4.37
N SER A 69 -1.96 11.70 -5.45
CA SER A 69 -2.39 11.99 -6.82
C SER A 69 -3.85 11.57 -7.10
N ARG A 70 -4.43 10.73 -6.25
CA ARG A 70 -5.82 10.22 -6.31
C ARG A 70 -6.73 10.85 -5.26
N GLY A 71 -6.26 11.87 -4.54
CA GLY A 71 -7.01 12.53 -3.48
C GLY A 71 -7.10 11.75 -2.17
N TRP A 72 -6.25 10.74 -1.97
CA TRP A 72 -6.17 9.98 -0.73
C TRP A 72 -4.98 10.42 0.13
N ARG A 73 -5.16 10.35 1.45
CA ARG A 73 -4.11 10.46 2.45
C ARG A 73 -3.89 9.10 3.09
N VAL A 74 -2.63 8.76 3.31
CA VAL A 74 -2.21 7.44 3.79
C VAL A 74 -1.58 7.56 5.16
N ARG A 75 -1.97 6.69 6.10
CA ARG A 75 -1.30 6.54 7.39
C ARG A 75 -1.29 5.06 7.82
N PRO A 76 -0.25 4.59 8.52
CA PRO A 76 -0.32 3.33 9.25
C PRO A 76 -1.47 3.36 10.26
N ALA A 77 -2.16 2.23 10.42
CA ALA A 77 -3.23 2.04 11.40
C ALA A 77 -2.88 0.92 12.39
N PRO A 78 -1.90 1.14 13.29
CA PRO A 78 -1.49 0.13 14.28
C PRO A 78 -2.63 -0.27 15.22
N GLU A 79 -3.63 0.60 15.42
CA GLU A 79 -4.84 0.30 16.18
C GLU A 79 -5.71 -0.80 15.55
N ARG A 80 -5.47 -1.14 14.27
CA ARG A 80 -6.13 -2.22 13.55
C ARG A 80 -5.24 -3.43 13.33
N ALA A 81 -4.01 -3.42 13.82
CA ALA A 81 -3.10 -4.55 13.67
C ALA A 81 -3.59 -5.75 14.52
N PRO A 82 -3.66 -6.96 13.95
CA PRO A 82 -3.87 -8.17 14.73
C PRO A 82 -2.80 -8.33 15.82
N ALA A 83 -3.17 -8.95 16.94
CA ALA A 83 -2.21 -9.27 18.00
C ALA A 83 -1.09 -10.17 17.43
N GLY A 84 0.13 -9.62 17.30
CA GLY A 84 1.28 -10.30 16.69
C GLY A 84 1.89 -9.56 15.49
N GLU A 85 1.14 -8.68 14.82
CA GLU A 85 1.58 -7.99 13.59
C GLU A 85 2.01 -6.53 13.84
N LYS A 86 2.71 -6.29 14.96
CA LYS A 86 3.10 -4.94 15.41
C LYS A 86 3.96 -4.18 14.38
N TYR A 87 4.71 -4.90 13.56
CA TYR A 87 5.68 -4.34 12.61
C TYR A 87 5.13 -4.18 11.18
N SER A 88 3.91 -4.64 10.93
CA SER A 88 3.27 -4.54 9.60
C SER A 88 1.80 -4.14 9.76
N PRO A 89 1.53 -2.98 10.37
CA PRO A 89 0.16 -2.57 10.62
C PRO A 89 -0.57 -2.31 9.28
N PRO A 90 -1.90 -2.53 9.24
CA PRO A 90 -2.72 -2.14 8.10
C PRO A 90 -2.54 -0.67 7.73
N VAL A 91 -2.82 -0.36 6.47
CA VAL A 91 -2.72 0.99 5.93
C VAL A 91 -4.12 1.58 5.83
N ARG A 92 -4.31 2.76 6.43
CA ARG A 92 -5.54 3.55 6.35
C ARG A 92 -5.45 4.60 5.26
N PHE A 93 -6.49 4.64 4.43
CA PHE A 93 -6.71 5.60 3.37
C PHE A 93 -7.87 6.50 3.77
N THR A 94 -7.62 7.80 3.82
CA THR A 94 -8.66 8.80 4.07
C THR A 94 -8.76 9.74 2.89
N ARG A 95 -9.99 10.04 2.42
CA ARG A 95 -10.17 11.04 1.37
C ARG A 95 -9.70 12.38 1.90
N GLY A 96 -8.64 12.92 1.30
CA GLY A 96 -8.28 14.30 1.52
C GLY A 96 -9.30 15.19 0.84
N LYS A 97 -9.71 16.30 1.48
CA LYS A 97 -10.06 17.47 0.68
C LYS A 97 -8.82 17.76 -0.15
N ALA A 98 -8.93 17.76 -1.48
CA ALA A 98 -7.88 18.27 -2.35
C ALA A 98 -7.41 19.58 -1.71
N LEU A 99 -6.13 19.68 -1.35
CA LEU A 99 -5.59 21.00 -1.05
C LEU A 99 -5.76 21.76 -2.37
N ARG A 100 -6.82 22.57 -2.46
CA ARG A 100 -6.85 23.68 -3.38
C ARG A 100 -5.71 24.56 -2.89
N SER A 101 -4.58 24.48 -3.56
CA SER A 101 -3.59 25.55 -3.48
C SER A 101 -4.29 26.82 -3.98
N PRO A 102 -4.22 27.94 -3.23
CA PRO A 102 -4.74 29.23 -3.67
C PRO A 102 -4.03 29.73 -4.92
#